data_AF-A0A955S747-F1
#
_entry.id   AF-A0A955S747-F1
#
_cell.length_a   1.000
_cell.length_b   1.000
_cell.length_c   1.000
_cell.angle_alpha   90.00
_cell.angle_beta   90.00
_cell.angle_gamma   90.00
#
_symmetry.space_group_name_H-M   'P 1'
#
loop_
_entity.id
_entity.type
_entity.pdbx_description
1 polymer ?
#
loop_
_entity_poly.entity_id
_entity_poly.type
_entity_poly.pdbx_seq_one_letter_code
_entity_poly.pdbx_strand_id
1 'polypeptide(L)'
;MNKSLLTNLIALLIIVVGYFVDEYRAQLFSVGFFALSGAITNWIAIYMLFEKVPFLYGSGVIPNRFEEFKKGIKNLIMNEFFTDENVDRFFQGQKNSTAAHINFEPVINAVDFDQMFESLIELVLASKFGGMLMMIGAKEALEPLRPNFKVKMKSVVLEMTKTDKFLKALEDNILPS
;
A
#
# COMPACT_ATOMS: atom_id res chain seq x y z
N MET A 1 2.39 9.71 -33.24
CA MET A 1 3.30 10.41 -34.16
C MET A 1 4.70 9.91 -33.92
N ASN A 2 5.37 9.34 -34.92
CA ASN A 2 6.73 8.82 -34.78
C ASN A 2 7.67 10.01 -34.52
N LYS A 3 8.17 10.14 -33.30
CA LYS A 3 8.94 11.32 -32.86
C LYS A 3 10.20 11.53 -33.70
N SER A 4 10.85 10.44 -34.14
CA SER A 4 12.01 10.50 -35.04
C SER A 4 11.68 11.03 -36.44
N LEU A 5 10.51 10.69 -36.98
CA LEU A 5 10.08 11.17 -38.30
C LEU A 5 9.92 12.69 -38.31
N LEU A 6 9.39 13.27 -37.23
CA LEU A 6 9.23 14.72 -37.12
C LEU A 6 10.58 15.44 -37.16
N THR A 7 11.55 14.97 -36.38
CA THR A 7 12.90 15.58 -36.33
C THR A 7 13.62 15.45 -37.67
N ASN A 8 13.53 14.28 -38.33
CA ASN A 8 14.10 14.06 -39.65
C ASN A 8 13.46 14.97 -40.72
N LEU A 9 12.13 15.15 -40.65
CA LEU A 9 11.37 15.98 -41.56
C LEU A 9 11.64 17.47 -41.36
N ILE A 10 11.90 17.91 -40.13
CA ILE A 10 12.34 19.28 -39.85
C ILE A 10 13.76 19.51 -40.40
N ALA A 11 14.69 18.57 -40.22
CA ALA A 11 16.07 18.70 -40.70
C ALA A 11 16.16 18.75 -42.25
N LEU A 12 15.66 17.70 -42.92
CA LEU A 12 14.57 17.86 -43.88
C LEU A 12 14.36 19.22 -44.58
N LEU A 13 13.32 19.88 -44.08
CA LEU A 13 12.84 21.19 -44.50
C LEU A 13 13.91 22.27 -44.39
N ILE A 14 14.78 22.25 -43.38
CA ILE A 14 15.85 23.25 -43.25
C ILE A 14 16.81 23.19 -44.45
N ILE A 15 17.14 21.99 -44.92
CA ILE A 15 17.95 21.80 -46.13
C ILE A 15 17.20 22.34 -47.36
N VAL A 16 15.91 21.98 -47.51
CA VAL A 16 15.09 22.42 -48.64
C VAL A 16 14.96 23.95 -48.68
N VAL A 17 14.72 24.60 -47.53
CA VAL A 17 14.66 26.06 -47.42
C VAL A 17 16.02 26.70 -47.73
N GLY A 18 17.12 26.07 -47.28
CA GLY A 18 18.49 26.51 -47.59
C GLY A 18 18.78 26.58 -49.09
N TYR A 19 18.11 25.78 -49.92
CA TYR A 19 18.25 25.83 -51.38
C TYR A 19 17.66 27.11 -52.00
N PHE A 20 16.60 27.66 -51.40
CA PHE A 20 15.89 28.84 -51.93
C PHE A 20 16.38 30.17 -51.35
N VAL A 21 17.19 30.16 -50.28
CA VAL A 21 17.67 31.37 -49.59
C VAL A 21 19.16 31.56 -49.84
N ASP A 22 19.51 32.36 -50.85
CA ASP A 22 20.89 32.55 -51.29
C ASP A 22 21.81 33.22 -50.25
N GLU A 23 21.28 34.18 -49.48
CA GLU A 23 22.03 34.95 -48.49
C GLU A 23 22.56 34.10 -47.32
N TYR A 24 21.82 33.05 -46.95
CA TYR A 24 22.14 32.16 -45.82
C TYR A 24 22.32 30.70 -46.22
N ARG A 25 22.52 30.43 -47.52
CA ARG A 25 22.56 29.08 -48.09
C ARG A 25 23.57 28.17 -47.40
N ALA A 26 24.80 28.67 -47.18
CA ALA A 26 25.88 27.88 -46.57
C ALA A 26 25.60 27.49 -45.11
N GLN A 27 25.02 28.42 -44.34
CA GLN A 27 24.66 28.23 -42.93
C GLN A 27 23.49 27.25 -42.81
N LEU A 28 22.45 27.44 -43.62
CA LEU A 28 21.27 26.56 -43.62
C LEU A 28 21.61 25.13 -44.06
N PHE A 29 22.47 24.95 -45.06
CA PHE A 29 22.96 23.62 -45.41
C PHE A 29 23.81 22.99 -44.31
N SER A 30 24.72 23.75 -43.70
CA SER A 30 25.55 23.23 -42.60
C SER A 30 24.69 22.76 -41.42
N VAL A 31 23.71 23.58 -41.02
CA VAL A 31 22.75 23.24 -39.95
C VAL A 31 21.87 22.06 -40.36
N GLY A 32 21.32 22.08 -41.57
CA GLY A 32 20.41 21.05 -42.07
C GLY A 32 21.08 19.69 -42.20
N PHE A 33 22.27 19.61 -42.80
CA PHE A 33 23.03 18.35 -42.92
C PHE A 33 23.50 17.82 -41.57
N PHE A 34 23.96 18.71 -40.68
CA PHE A 34 24.33 18.32 -39.32
C PHE A 34 23.12 17.77 -38.54
N ALA A 35 21.99 18.47 -38.59
CA ALA A 35 20.76 18.05 -37.94
C ALA A 35 20.23 16.73 -38.51
N LEU A 36 20.27 16.54 -39.83
CA LEU A 36 19.81 15.32 -40.49
C LEU A 36 20.70 14.12 -40.13
N SER A 37 22.01 14.28 -40.19
CA SER A 37 22.98 13.24 -39.80
C SER A 37 22.82 12.88 -38.32
N GLY A 38 22.69 13.87 -37.44
CA GLY A 38 22.47 13.66 -36.01
C GLY A 38 21.16 12.93 -35.72
N ALA A 39 20.08 13.31 -36.38
CA ALA A 39 18.77 12.70 -36.19
C ALA A 39 18.74 11.23 -36.66
N ILE A 40 19.34 10.94 -37.82
CA ILE A 40 19.50 9.57 -38.33
C ILE A 40 20.38 8.74 -37.40
N THR A 41 21.52 9.28 -36.97
CA THR A 41 22.45 8.57 -36.08
C THR A 41 21.81 8.27 -34.72
N ASN A 42 21.07 9.22 -34.14
CA ASN A 42 20.34 9.00 -32.89
C ASN A 42 19.23 7.95 -33.04
N TRP A 43 18.53 7.94 -34.18
CA TRP A 43 17.53 6.91 -34.46
C TRP A 43 18.17 5.52 -34.54
N ILE A 44 19.30 5.39 -35.27
CA ILE A 44 20.07 4.14 -35.35
C ILE A 44 20.58 3.74 -33.98
N ALA A 45 21.07 4.67 -33.16
CA ALA A 45 21.56 4.41 -31.81
C ALA A 45 20.50 3.79 -30.91
N ILE A 46 19.29 4.34 -30.92
CA ILE A 46 18.17 3.77 -30.14
C ILE A 46 17.79 2.39 -30.68
N TYR A 47 17.70 2.24 -32.00
CA TYR A 47 17.37 0.96 -32.63
C TYR A 47 18.40 -0.13 -32.29
N MET A 48 19.69 0.20 -32.37
CA MET A 48 20.77 -0.75 -32.07
C MET A 48 20.92 -1.06 -30.57
N LEU A 49 20.28 -0.34 -29.66
CA LEU A 49 20.23 -0.78 -28.26
C LEU A 49 19.42 -2.08 -28.13
N PHE A 50 18.34 -2.22 -28.90
CA PHE A 50 17.38 -3.31 -28.79
C PHE A 50 17.55 -4.39 -29.86
N GLU A 51 18.01 -4.03 -31.06
CA GLU A 51 18.16 -4.96 -32.18
C GLU A 51 19.63 -5.06 -32.62
N LYS A 52 20.02 -6.26 -33.08
CA LYS A 52 21.36 -6.49 -33.62
C LYS A 52 21.39 -6.09 -35.09
N VAL A 53 22.19 -5.08 -35.39
CA VAL A 53 22.34 -4.55 -36.75
C VAL A 53 23.61 -5.13 -37.37
N PRO A 54 23.55 -5.74 -38.57
CA PRO A 54 24.73 -6.27 -39.23
C PRO A 54 25.74 -5.14 -39.49
N PHE A 55 27.03 -5.45 -39.36
CA PHE A 55 28.17 -4.51 -39.53
C PHE A 55 28.32 -3.39 -38.49
N LEU A 56 27.41 -3.24 -37.54
CA LEU A 56 27.54 -2.28 -36.44
C LEU A 56 27.95 -2.98 -35.14
N TYR A 57 29.22 -2.82 -34.76
CA TYR A 57 29.74 -3.29 -33.47
C TYR A 57 29.04 -2.57 -32.32
N GLY A 58 28.72 -3.32 -31.27
CA GLY A 58 27.96 -2.80 -30.14
C GLY A 58 26.45 -2.71 -30.40
N SER A 59 25.92 -3.29 -31.47
CA SER A 59 24.47 -3.44 -31.62
C SER A 59 23.91 -4.60 -30.77
N GLY A 60 22.65 -4.47 -30.37
CA GLY A 60 21.96 -5.38 -29.45
C GLY A 60 22.52 -5.37 -28.03
N VAL A 61 23.03 -4.25 -27.50
CA VAL A 61 23.62 -4.23 -26.15
C VAL A 61 22.64 -4.72 -25.08
N ILE A 62 21.38 -4.28 -25.13
CA ILE A 62 20.37 -4.66 -24.15
C ILE A 62 20.08 -6.17 -24.17
N PRO A 63 19.74 -6.79 -25.32
CA PRO A 63 19.54 -8.25 -25.35
C PRO A 63 20.81 -9.01 -24.98
N ASN A 64 22.00 -8.55 -25.40
CA ASN A 64 23.27 -9.21 -25.08
C ASN A 64 23.60 -9.17 -23.57
N ARG A 65 23.14 -8.15 -22.84
CA ARG A 65 23.36 -7.95 -21.39
C ARG A 65 22.09 -8.13 -20.56
N PHE A 66 21.06 -8.75 -21.14
CA PHE A 66 19.74 -8.82 -20.51
C PHE A 66 19.76 -9.53 -19.14
N GLU A 67 20.59 -10.56 -19.00
CA GLU A 67 20.77 -11.26 -17.72
C GLU A 67 21.39 -10.37 -16.64
N GLU A 68 22.38 -9.56 -17.00
CA GLU A 68 23.01 -8.61 -16.07
C GLU A 68 22.01 -7.52 -15.67
N PHE A 69 21.22 -7.02 -16.63
CA PHE A 69 20.16 -6.06 -16.36
C PHE A 69 19.11 -6.62 -15.40
N LYS A 70 18.65 -7.87 -15.60
CA LYS A 70 17.73 -8.55 -14.67
C LYS A 70 18.31 -8.69 -13.28
N LYS A 71 19.58 -9.10 -13.17
CA LYS A 71 20.27 -9.20 -11.88
C LYS A 71 20.38 -7.83 -11.20
N GLY A 72 20.69 -6.78 -11.95
CA GLY A 72 20.76 -5.41 -11.45
C GLY A 72 19.43 -4.92 -10.90
N ILE A 73 18.33 -5.11 -11.65
CA ILE A 73 16.98 -4.76 -11.18
C ILE A 73 16.63 -5.56 -9.93
N LYS A 74 16.88 -6.87 -9.91
CA LYS A 74 16.61 -7.69 -8.73
C LYS A 74 17.37 -7.16 -7.51
N ASN A 75 18.65 -6.85 -7.68
CA ASN A 75 19.49 -6.35 -6.59
C ASN A 75 18.97 -5.00 -6.06
N LEU A 76 18.58 -4.09 -6.97
CA LEU A 76 18.00 -2.80 -6.61
C LEU A 76 16.68 -2.99 -5.85
N ILE A 77 15.78 -3.86 -6.34
CA ILE A 77 14.52 -4.14 -5.66
C ILE A 77 14.77 -4.70 -4.26
N MET A 78 15.64 -5.70 -4.14
CA MET A 78 15.88 -6.36 -2.85
C MET A 78 16.57 -5.43 -1.85
N ASN A 79 17.56 -4.65 -2.28
CA ASN A 79 18.39 -3.86 -1.37
C ASN A 79 17.87 -2.44 -1.12
N GLU A 80 17.05 -1.88 -2.01
CA GLU A 80 16.54 -0.50 -1.86
C GLU A 80 15.05 -0.48 -1.48
N PHE A 81 14.24 -1.38 -2.06
CA PHE A 81 12.80 -1.42 -1.77
C PHE A 81 12.47 -2.37 -0.61
N PHE A 82 13.07 -3.56 -0.58
CA PHE A 82 12.79 -4.59 0.43
C PHE A 82 13.84 -4.62 1.55
N THR A 83 14.27 -3.46 2.04
CA THR A 83 15.07 -3.40 3.27
C THR A 83 14.23 -3.76 4.48
N ASP A 84 14.86 -4.27 5.53
CA ASP A 84 14.20 -4.58 6.80
C ASP A 84 13.40 -3.37 7.31
N GLU A 85 13.96 -2.15 7.25
CA GLU A 85 13.24 -0.95 7.70
C GLU A 85 12.03 -0.59 6.82
N ASN A 86 12.12 -0.78 5.50
CA ASN A 86 11.01 -0.46 4.59
C ASN A 86 9.88 -1.49 4.70
N VAL A 87 10.26 -2.76 4.84
CA VAL A 87 9.34 -3.87 5.09
C VAL A 87 8.64 -3.70 6.43
N ASP A 88 9.40 -3.41 7.50
CA ASP A 88 8.85 -3.12 8.82
C ASP A 88 7.91 -1.92 8.79
N ARG A 89 8.28 -0.83 8.11
CA ARG A 89 7.41 0.35 7.98
C ARG A 89 6.11 0.04 7.24
N PHE A 90 6.19 -0.75 6.16
CA PHE A 90 5.01 -1.20 5.41
C PHE A 90 4.09 -2.03 6.31
N PHE A 91 4.64 -2.98 7.06
CA PHE A 91 3.87 -3.80 7.98
C PHE A 91 3.38 -3.04 9.20
N GLN A 92 4.12 -2.07 9.75
CA GLN A 92 3.66 -1.20 10.85
C GLN A 92 2.47 -0.33 10.41
N GLY A 93 2.51 0.20 9.19
CA GLY A 93 1.37 0.86 8.57
C GLY A 93 0.13 -0.03 8.48
N GLN A 94 0.31 -1.35 8.43
CA GLN A 94 -0.74 -2.37 8.39
C GLN A 94 -1.07 -2.97 9.77
N LYS A 95 -0.15 -3.01 10.73
CA LYS A 95 -0.32 -3.51 12.11
C LYS A 95 -1.23 -2.58 12.91
N ASN A 96 -1.14 -1.27 12.70
CA ASN A 96 -2.15 -0.30 13.16
C ASN A 96 -3.57 -0.63 12.64
N SER A 97 -3.71 -1.50 11.65
CA SER A 97 -4.98 -1.99 11.12
C SER A 97 -5.30 -3.44 11.50
N THR A 98 -4.34 -4.26 11.93
CA THR A 98 -4.58 -5.71 12.11
C THR A 98 -5.33 -6.00 13.41
N ALA A 99 -4.92 -5.42 14.54
CA ALA A 99 -5.69 -5.49 15.78
C ALA A 99 -6.99 -4.66 15.69
N ALA A 100 -6.96 -3.53 14.96
CA ALA A 100 -8.11 -2.65 14.77
C ALA A 100 -9.21 -3.24 13.85
N HIS A 101 -8.92 -4.28 13.06
CA HIS A 101 -9.88 -4.96 12.19
C HIS A 101 -10.43 -6.27 12.77
N ILE A 102 -9.98 -6.74 13.94
CA ILE A 102 -10.56 -7.92 14.56
C ILE A 102 -11.96 -7.56 15.07
N ASN A 103 -12.98 -8.14 14.45
CA ASN A 103 -14.35 -7.99 14.93
C ASN A 103 -14.60 -8.93 16.12
N PHE A 104 -14.63 -8.38 17.33
CA PHE A 104 -14.93 -9.11 18.56
C PHE A 104 -16.41 -9.40 18.78
N GLU A 105 -17.31 -8.84 17.96
CA GLU A 105 -18.75 -9.00 18.12
C GLU A 105 -19.22 -10.47 18.14
N PRO A 106 -18.73 -11.39 17.29
CA PRO A 106 -19.09 -12.81 17.37
C PRO A 106 -18.64 -13.48 18.67
N VAL A 107 -17.47 -13.10 19.20
CA VAL A 107 -16.93 -13.65 20.45
C VAL A 107 -17.74 -13.13 21.64
N ILE A 108 -18.04 -11.83 21.65
CA ILE A 108 -18.87 -11.21 22.68
C ILE A 108 -20.29 -11.78 22.66
N ASN A 109 -20.84 -12.09 21.48
CA ASN A 109 -22.15 -12.73 21.36
C ASN A 109 -22.19 -14.15 21.95
N ALA A 110 -21.05 -14.83 22.08
CA ALA A 110 -20.95 -16.13 22.71
C ALA A 110 -20.84 -16.06 24.25
N VAL A 111 -20.68 -14.86 24.82
CA VAL A 111 -20.63 -14.67 26.28
C VAL A 111 -22.03 -14.77 26.88
N ASP A 112 -22.15 -15.56 27.95
CA ASP A 112 -23.40 -15.70 28.70
C ASP A 112 -23.61 -14.51 29.67
N PHE A 113 -24.32 -13.50 29.19
CA PHE A 113 -24.70 -12.34 30.01
C PHE A 113 -25.85 -12.63 31.00
N ASP A 114 -26.59 -13.73 30.82
CA ASP A 114 -27.58 -14.16 31.82
C ASP A 114 -26.89 -14.63 33.08
N GLN A 115 -25.88 -15.49 32.93
CA GLN A 115 -25.11 -16.00 34.05
C GLN A 115 -24.44 -14.87 34.83
N MET A 116 -23.87 -13.88 34.14
CA MET A 116 -23.28 -12.71 34.83
C MET A 116 -24.30 -11.90 35.62
N PHE A 117 -25.52 -11.74 35.10
CA PHE A 117 -26.59 -11.07 35.84
C PHE A 117 -26.99 -11.87 37.07
N GLU A 118 -27.18 -13.18 36.94
CA GLU A 118 -27.49 -14.07 38.08
C GLU A 118 -26.43 -13.98 39.18
N SER A 119 -25.15 -14.08 38.82
CA SER A 119 -24.05 -13.96 39.79
C SER A 119 -24.01 -12.58 40.45
N LEU A 120 -24.35 -11.50 39.74
CA LEU A 120 -24.47 -10.17 40.34
C LEU A 120 -25.59 -10.14 41.38
N ILE A 121 -26.76 -10.69 41.07
CA ILE A 121 -27.90 -10.75 41.99
C ILE A 121 -27.55 -11.57 43.24
N GLU A 122 -26.94 -12.74 43.05
CA GLU A 122 -26.49 -13.59 44.17
C GLU A 122 -25.52 -12.85 45.10
N LEU A 123 -24.53 -12.16 44.54
CA LEU A 123 -23.57 -11.36 45.32
C LEU A 123 -24.26 -10.23 46.08
N VAL A 124 -25.21 -9.54 45.44
CA VAL A 124 -25.95 -8.45 46.07
C VAL A 124 -26.83 -8.97 47.21
N LEU A 125 -27.51 -10.09 47.02
CA LEU A 125 -28.35 -10.74 48.03
C LEU A 125 -27.52 -11.30 49.20
N ALA A 126 -26.29 -11.78 48.94
CA ALA A 126 -25.36 -12.20 49.98
C ALA A 126 -24.70 -11.02 50.72
N SER A 127 -24.76 -9.81 50.15
CA SER A 127 -24.17 -8.61 50.74
C SER A 127 -25.03 -8.00 51.85
N LYS A 128 -24.49 -6.99 52.53
CA LYS A 128 -25.23 -6.18 53.52
C LYS A 128 -26.47 -5.49 52.95
N PHE A 129 -26.57 -5.34 51.62
CA PHE A 129 -27.73 -4.79 50.93
C PHE A 129 -28.83 -5.83 50.68
N GLY A 130 -28.53 -7.12 50.73
CA GLY A 130 -29.48 -8.20 50.49
C GLY A 130 -30.64 -8.22 51.49
N GLY A 131 -30.35 -8.01 52.77
CA GLY A 131 -31.39 -7.93 53.81
C GLY A 131 -32.40 -6.81 53.58
N MET A 132 -31.96 -5.68 53.01
CA MET A 132 -32.85 -4.58 52.62
C MET A 132 -33.65 -4.91 51.35
N LEU A 133 -33.01 -5.56 50.38
CA LEU A 133 -33.65 -6.00 49.13
C LEU A 133 -34.72 -7.08 49.35
N MET A 134 -34.53 -7.98 50.33
CA MET A 134 -35.52 -8.99 50.69
C MET A 134 -36.84 -8.37 51.15
N MET A 135 -36.81 -7.19 51.77
CA MET A 135 -38.02 -6.48 52.22
C MET A 135 -38.87 -5.92 51.06
N ILE A 136 -38.28 -5.77 49.86
CA ILE A 136 -38.95 -5.20 48.67
C ILE A 136 -39.18 -6.23 47.57
N GLY A 137 -39.06 -7.53 47.87
CA GLY A 137 -39.27 -8.59 46.88
C GLY A 137 -38.00 -9.00 46.11
N ALA A 138 -36.84 -8.89 46.75
CA ALA A 138 -35.59 -9.59 46.43
C ALA A 138 -35.23 -9.63 44.93
N LYS A 139 -35.04 -10.84 44.40
CA LYS A 139 -34.64 -11.14 43.03
C LYS A 139 -35.72 -10.72 42.04
N GLU A 140 -36.99 -10.91 42.39
CA GLU A 140 -38.14 -10.59 41.53
C GLU A 140 -38.21 -9.09 41.20
N ALA A 141 -37.79 -8.22 42.13
CA ALA A 141 -37.75 -6.77 41.90
C ALA A 141 -36.63 -6.34 40.94
N LEU A 142 -35.56 -7.13 40.84
CA LEU A 142 -34.38 -6.82 40.01
C LEU A 142 -34.47 -7.47 38.62
N GLU A 143 -35.24 -8.53 38.48
CA GLU A 143 -35.45 -9.27 37.23
C GLU A 143 -35.82 -8.40 36.01
N PRO A 144 -36.67 -7.36 36.13
CA PRO A 144 -36.98 -6.46 35.01
C PRO A 144 -35.77 -5.69 34.45
N LEU A 145 -34.68 -5.59 35.21
CA LEU A 145 -33.46 -4.91 34.77
C LEU A 145 -32.55 -5.78 33.90
N ARG A 146 -32.78 -7.11 33.88
CA ARG A 146 -31.96 -8.07 33.12
C ARG A 146 -31.76 -7.67 31.65
N PRO A 147 -32.79 -7.30 30.87
CA PRO A 147 -32.60 -6.94 29.46
C PRO A 147 -31.68 -5.72 29.28
N ASN A 148 -31.88 -4.68 30.10
CA ASN A 148 -31.08 -3.46 30.06
C ASN A 148 -29.63 -3.72 30.50
N PHE A 149 -29.44 -4.57 31.51
CA PHE A 149 -28.12 -5.01 31.94
C PHE A 149 -27.36 -5.70 30.81
N LYS A 150 -27.97 -6.67 30.13
CA LYS A 150 -27.33 -7.39 29.00
C LYS A 150 -26.87 -6.42 27.91
N VAL A 151 -27.77 -5.53 27.47
CA VAL A 151 -27.45 -4.56 26.42
C VAL A 151 -26.30 -3.65 26.85
N LYS A 152 -26.36 -3.14 28.08
CA LYS A 152 -25.32 -2.25 28.60
C LYS A 152 -23.98 -2.96 28.74
N MET A 153 -23.95 -4.15 29.33
CA MET A 153 -22.72 -4.93 29.51
C MET A 153 -22.09 -5.33 28.18
N LYS A 154 -22.91 -5.82 27.23
CA LYS A 154 -22.44 -6.12 25.88
C LYS A 154 -21.79 -4.90 25.22
N SER A 155 -22.43 -3.73 25.32
CA SER A 155 -21.88 -2.47 24.81
C SER A 155 -20.56 -2.10 25.47
N VAL A 156 -20.48 -2.20 26.80
CA VAL A 156 -19.27 -1.86 27.56
C VAL A 156 -18.11 -2.78 27.19
N VAL A 157 -18.34 -4.09 27.12
CA VAL A 157 -17.29 -5.05 26.72
C VAL A 157 -16.85 -4.77 25.28
N LEU A 158 -17.78 -4.49 24.37
CA LEU A 158 -17.44 -4.14 22.99
C LEU A 158 -16.59 -2.87 22.91
N GLU A 159 -16.91 -1.83 23.69
CA GLU A 159 -16.07 -0.62 23.77
C GLU A 159 -14.69 -0.93 24.34
N MET A 160 -14.60 -1.77 25.37
CA MET A 160 -13.31 -2.18 25.96
C MET A 160 -12.42 -2.90 24.93
N THR A 161 -12.98 -3.73 24.06
CA THR A 161 -12.20 -4.41 23.01
C THR A 161 -11.60 -3.46 21.96
N LYS A 162 -12.11 -2.23 21.86
CA LYS A 162 -11.61 -1.21 20.93
C LYS A 162 -10.55 -0.29 21.54
N THR A 163 -10.25 -0.45 22.83
CA THR A 163 -9.26 0.40 23.50
C THR A 163 -7.84 -0.02 23.16
N ASP A 164 -6.93 0.96 23.00
CA ASP A 164 -5.51 0.71 22.72
C ASP A 164 -4.87 -0.21 23.75
N LYS A 165 -5.30 -0.11 25.02
CA LYS A 165 -4.83 -0.98 26.10
C LYS A 165 -5.14 -2.45 25.84
N PHE A 166 -6.35 -2.76 25.38
CA PHE A 166 -6.77 -4.13 25.07
C PHE A 166 -6.07 -4.64 23.80
N LEU A 167 -6.03 -3.84 22.73
CA LEU A 167 -5.39 -4.22 21.47
C LEU A 167 -3.90 -4.49 21.66
N LYS A 168 -3.21 -3.65 22.44
CA LYS A 168 -1.80 -3.87 22.79
C LYS A 168 -1.60 -5.15 23.60
N ALA A 169 -2.45 -5.40 24.60
CA ALA A 169 -2.37 -6.64 25.38
C ALA A 169 -2.62 -7.89 24.54
N LEU A 170 -3.51 -7.82 23.54
CA LEU A 170 -3.77 -8.88 22.58
C LEU A 170 -2.53 -9.14 21.70
N GLU A 171 -1.93 -8.08 21.16
CA GLU A 171 -0.69 -8.18 20.38
C GLU A 171 0.45 -8.80 21.18
N ASP A 172 0.66 -8.35 22.42
CA ASP A 172 1.77 -8.77 23.26
C ASP A 172 1.67 -10.24 23.73
N ASN A 173 0.45 -10.79 23.87
CA ASN A 173 0.23 -12.08 24.54
C ASN A 173 -0.39 -13.18 23.66
N ILE A 174 -1.03 -12.83 22.54
CA ILE A 174 -1.84 -13.78 21.76
C ILE A 174 -1.40 -13.83 20.29
N LEU A 175 -0.99 -12.72 19.67
CA LEU A 175 -0.51 -12.73 18.29
C LEU A 175 0.99 -13.09 18.25
N PRO A 176 1.42 -14.02 17.37
CA PRO A 176 2.83 -14.34 17.24
C PRO A 176 3.59 -13.11 16.75
N SER A 177 4.67 -12.79 17.47
CA SER A 177 5.57 -11.65 17.24
C SER A 177 6.11 -11.60 15.81
#